data_AF-A0A6N9R7X1-F1
#
_entry.id   AF-A0A6N9R7X1-F1
#
_cell.length_a   1.000
_cell.length_b   1.000
_cell.length_c   1.000
_cell.angle_alpha   90.00
_cell.angle_beta   90.00
_cell.angle_gamma   90.00
#
_symmetry.space_group_name_H-M   'P 1'
#
loop_
_entity.id
_entity.type
_entity.pdbx_description
1 polymer ?
#
loop_
_entity_poly.entity_id
_entity_poly.type
_entity_poly.pdbx_seq_one_letter_code
_entity_poly.pdbx_strand_id
1 'polypeptide(L)'
;MKAFLFSLAIASAITAPRLAAGDHYQKPAACRSSLVAHAAGAGQKPGRSTIAMRQGGTGVLIESSYEEAGWSGRLELRVLSVGANGAIAIGETPQWEAGAVLAGDPATARPPRPAPQDRKIFTLVRKADGATATVPFTWDNLGSEERAWLDSAPSGESRIAFLRGDRARETGQPDGVFRARSGILGDAIHSTPLLVGAPSPSVQGPGYDSFYARYKSRTEAIYLGANDGMLHAFDARDGAELFAYVPNALLPFISQLSDPHYRHRTFVDASAGQAEALLNGQWRSVLVSGMGMGARGVFALDVSDPAAFDAGQRALWEFTERDDPAIGHVGVAPLVAKIKVAPAQFRYFAIVPSDAQAADAGSALFLLSLDKPPNERWQKEVNYFKLSVPGRANALGQPALVIAADGSVRFAYAGDSNGTLWRFDFSAKPPFSAKPLFEARDEAGRRQPITLAPRAVFAPGGGYLVLFGTGKSIEEGDAQPADFSPQSFYAVLDTAASPLVPVRGRSELARRTLSGGTGYTIKGDEFDYAGAGAKKGWYFDFPNARSDGERLAAPPVLASGTVLASSIAPGADACAAPSTRTYVIDALTGLANGVTGQPA
;
A
#
# COMPACT_ATOMS: atom_id res chain seq x y z
N MET A 1 21.44 -0.97 17.91
CA MET A 1 20.11 -1.43 17.43
C MET A 1 18.97 -0.45 17.69
N LYS A 2 18.69 -0.01 18.93
CA LYS A 2 17.63 1.00 19.20
C LYS A 2 17.87 2.36 18.54
N ALA A 3 19.08 2.90 18.62
CA ALA A 3 19.46 4.14 17.92
C ALA A 3 19.39 3.99 16.38
N PHE A 4 19.69 2.79 15.88
CA PHE A 4 19.64 2.48 14.45
C PHE A 4 18.19 2.35 13.95
N LEU A 5 17.30 1.68 14.68
CA LEU A 5 15.86 1.65 14.40
C LEU A 5 15.22 3.04 14.50
N PHE A 6 15.72 3.89 15.41
CA PHE A 6 15.31 5.28 15.53
C PHE A 6 15.77 6.12 14.32
N SER A 7 17.03 5.98 13.89
CA SER A 7 17.52 6.59 12.64
C SER A 7 16.81 6.04 11.40
N LEU A 8 16.39 4.77 11.39
CA LEU A 8 15.63 4.16 10.30
C LEU A 8 14.18 4.64 10.28
N ALA A 9 13.54 4.82 11.44
CA ALA A 9 12.19 5.40 11.54
C ALA A 9 12.20 6.87 11.11
N ILE A 10 13.26 7.61 11.45
CA ILE A 10 13.51 8.97 10.96
C ILE A 10 13.79 8.95 9.45
N ALA A 11 14.63 8.04 8.95
CA ALA A 11 14.89 7.89 7.52
C ALA A 11 13.63 7.51 6.74
N SER A 12 12.81 6.57 7.22
CA SER A 12 11.51 6.22 6.63
C SER A 12 10.48 7.35 6.69
N ALA A 13 10.55 8.22 7.71
CA ALA A 13 9.71 9.42 7.80
C ALA A 13 10.19 10.55 6.87
N ILE A 14 11.52 10.65 6.65
CA ILE A 14 12.17 11.57 5.70
C ILE A 14 11.99 11.06 4.25
N THR A 15 11.95 9.74 4.04
CA THR A 15 11.60 9.08 2.77
C THR A 15 10.12 8.68 2.71
N ALA A 16 9.24 9.32 3.49
CA ALA A 16 7.82 9.37 3.13
C ALA A 16 7.77 9.70 1.64
N PRO A 17 6.92 9.03 0.83
CA PRO A 17 7.01 9.16 -0.61
C PRO A 17 6.97 10.64 -0.93
N ARG A 18 8.09 11.17 -1.43
CA ARG A 18 8.06 12.39 -2.22
C ARG A 18 7.29 11.94 -3.45
N LEU A 19 5.97 12.03 -3.32
CA LEU A 19 5.01 11.57 -4.32
C LEU A 19 5.51 12.13 -5.64
N ALA A 20 5.89 11.25 -6.56
CA ALA A 20 5.74 11.56 -7.96
C ALA A 20 4.28 12.00 -8.06
N ALA A 21 4.08 13.28 -8.36
CA ALA A 21 2.76 13.81 -8.60
C ALA A 21 2.15 12.88 -9.66
N GLY A 22 1.08 12.16 -9.30
CA GLY A 22 0.50 11.14 -10.18
C GLY A 22 0.17 11.75 -11.54
N ASP A 23 0.10 10.96 -12.61
CA ASP A 23 -0.03 11.46 -14.00
C ASP A 23 -1.31 12.28 -14.32
N HIS A 24 -2.15 12.60 -13.32
CA HIS A 24 -3.06 13.75 -13.38
C HIS A 24 -2.37 15.11 -13.18
N TYR A 25 -1.07 15.11 -12.91
CA TYR A 25 -0.27 16.25 -12.50
C TYR A 25 0.84 16.50 -13.53
N GLN A 26 0.47 16.65 -14.80
CA GLN A 26 1.39 17.23 -15.76
C GLN A 26 1.56 18.72 -15.44
N LYS A 27 2.70 19.07 -14.82
CA LYS A 27 3.12 20.48 -14.81
C LYS A 27 3.15 20.97 -16.27
N PRO A 28 2.63 22.18 -16.57
CA PRO A 28 2.77 22.78 -17.89
C PRO A 28 4.23 22.71 -18.33
N ALA A 29 4.49 22.42 -19.61
CA ALA A 29 5.86 22.23 -20.14
C ALA A 29 6.82 23.39 -19.81
N ALA A 30 6.28 24.59 -19.55
CA ALA A 30 7.01 25.79 -19.13
C ALA A 30 7.60 25.75 -17.70
N CYS A 31 7.27 24.75 -16.87
CA CYS A 31 7.52 24.78 -15.43
C CYS A 31 8.36 23.62 -14.88
N ARG A 32 9.26 23.07 -15.70
CA ARG A 32 10.22 22.04 -15.28
C ARG A 32 11.31 22.66 -14.37
N SER A 33 11.04 22.77 -13.08
CA SER A 33 12.07 22.89 -12.04
C SER A 33 12.32 21.50 -11.42
N SER A 34 13.57 21.08 -11.48
CA SER A 34 14.10 19.80 -11.04
C SER A 34 14.09 19.69 -9.52
N LEU A 35 13.12 19.00 -8.95
CA LEU A 35 13.16 18.61 -7.54
C LEU A 35 12.57 17.20 -7.39
N VAL A 36 13.42 16.33 -6.82
CA VAL A 36 13.23 14.92 -6.39
C VAL A 36 13.64 13.82 -7.39
N ALA A 37 14.86 13.32 -7.20
CA ALA A 37 15.19 11.91 -7.00
C ALA A 37 16.67 11.83 -6.61
N HIS A 38 17.08 10.97 -5.68
CA HIS A 38 18.42 10.40 -5.82
C HIS A 38 18.34 9.52 -7.08
N ALA A 39 18.85 10.08 -8.18
CA ALA A 39 19.21 9.42 -9.43
C ALA A 39 18.23 8.41 -10.04
N ALA A 40 17.10 8.90 -10.59
CA ALA A 40 16.61 8.29 -11.81
C ALA A 40 17.57 8.71 -12.94
N GLY A 41 18.03 7.77 -13.78
CA GLY A 41 18.90 8.10 -14.91
C GLY A 41 18.23 9.09 -15.87
N ALA A 42 18.99 9.74 -16.75
CA ALA A 42 18.41 10.66 -17.74
C ALA A 42 17.24 9.98 -18.51
N GLY A 43 16.04 10.56 -18.42
CA GLY A 43 14.82 10.02 -19.02
C GLY A 43 13.92 9.15 -18.12
N GLN A 44 14.31 8.89 -16.87
CA GLN A 44 13.52 8.09 -15.92
C GLN A 44 12.75 8.96 -14.93
N LYS A 45 11.56 8.50 -14.55
CA LYS A 45 10.71 9.07 -13.50
C LYS A 45 10.74 8.20 -12.24
N PRO A 46 10.74 8.79 -11.04
CA PRO A 46 10.73 8.04 -9.79
C PRO A 46 9.38 7.34 -9.57
N GLY A 47 9.42 6.11 -9.07
CA GLY A 47 8.27 5.39 -8.55
C GLY A 47 8.22 5.46 -7.01
N ARG A 48 7.90 4.33 -6.36
CA ARG A 48 7.85 4.22 -4.90
C ARG A 48 9.13 3.58 -4.36
N SER A 49 9.42 3.90 -3.10
CA SER A 49 10.58 3.36 -2.40
C SER A 49 10.22 2.78 -1.04
N THR A 50 11.04 1.85 -0.58
CA THR A 50 10.96 1.26 0.75
C THR A 50 12.36 1.18 1.33
N ILE A 51 12.50 1.53 2.60
CA ILE A 51 13.70 1.22 3.38
C ILE A 51 13.37 -0.01 4.22
N ALA A 52 14.26 -1.00 4.18
CA ALA A 52 14.08 -2.24 4.92
C ALA A 52 15.39 -2.75 5.49
N MET A 53 15.27 -3.72 6.39
CA MET A 53 16.40 -4.46 6.93
C MET A 53 16.39 -5.87 6.38
N ARG A 54 17.51 -6.29 5.80
CA ARG A 54 17.72 -7.67 5.38
C ARG A 54 18.11 -8.56 6.56
N GLN A 55 17.94 -9.86 6.38
CA GLN A 55 18.55 -10.88 7.24
C GLN A 55 20.05 -10.60 7.41
N GLY A 56 20.53 -10.66 8.65
CA GLY A 56 21.92 -10.31 8.99
C GLY A 56 22.15 -8.84 9.37
N GLY A 57 21.14 -7.97 9.27
CA GLY A 57 21.22 -6.60 9.79
C GLY A 57 21.75 -5.56 8.80
N THR A 58 21.78 -5.87 7.50
CA THR A 58 22.11 -4.89 6.45
C THR A 58 20.89 -4.04 6.11
N GLY A 59 21.01 -2.72 6.20
CA GLY A 59 19.99 -1.79 5.74
C GLY A 59 20.00 -1.68 4.22
N VAL A 60 18.83 -1.64 3.59
CA VAL A 60 18.67 -1.51 2.15
C VAL A 60 17.60 -0.48 1.80
N LEU A 61 17.81 0.17 0.67
CA LEU A 61 16.84 1.00 -0.03
C LEU A 61 16.42 0.26 -1.29
N ILE A 62 15.11 0.08 -1.46
CA ILE A 62 14.50 -0.60 -2.61
C ILE A 62 13.64 0.43 -3.32
N GLU A 63 13.91 0.67 -4.60
CA GLU A 63 13.31 1.78 -5.36
C GLU A 63 12.80 1.31 -6.71
N SER A 64 11.55 1.66 -7.03
CA SER A 64 11.05 1.57 -8.40
C SER A 64 11.26 2.89 -9.15
N SER A 65 11.46 2.79 -10.46
CA SER A 65 11.42 3.92 -11.39
C SER A 65 10.89 3.45 -12.74
N TYR A 66 10.53 4.38 -13.62
CA TYR A 66 9.96 4.05 -14.92
C TYR A 66 10.35 5.04 -16.02
N GLU A 67 10.21 4.61 -17.27
CA GLU A 67 10.49 5.39 -18.48
C GLU A 67 9.21 5.49 -19.32
N GLU A 68 8.75 6.70 -19.63
CA GLU A 68 7.40 6.92 -20.18
C GLU A 68 7.24 6.59 -21.66
N ALA A 69 8.26 6.71 -22.50
CA ALA A 69 8.11 6.42 -23.92
C ALA A 69 7.89 4.91 -24.13
N GLY A 70 8.61 4.09 -23.36
CA GLY A 70 8.50 2.63 -23.38
C GLY A 70 7.67 2.01 -22.25
N TRP A 71 7.14 2.80 -21.32
CA TRP A 71 6.44 2.32 -20.10
C TRP A 71 7.15 1.13 -19.45
N SER A 72 8.48 1.20 -19.44
CA SER A 72 9.33 0.17 -18.85
C SER A 72 9.65 0.56 -17.42
N GLY A 73 9.58 -0.42 -16.52
CA GLY A 73 9.90 -0.26 -15.12
C GLY A 73 11.29 -0.76 -14.78
N ARG A 74 11.78 -0.26 -13.66
CA ARG A 74 13.03 -0.68 -13.03
C ARG A 74 12.77 -0.89 -11.54
N LEU A 75 13.50 -1.83 -10.96
CA LEU A 75 13.51 -2.05 -9.52
C LEU A 75 14.95 -2.25 -9.06
N GLU A 76 15.44 -1.32 -8.25
CA GLU A 76 16.80 -1.31 -7.76
C GLU A 76 16.85 -1.64 -6.27
N LEU A 77 17.89 -2.37 -5.86
CA LEU A 77 18.26 -2.49 -4.45
C LEU A 77 19.62 -1.88 -4.23
N ARG A 78 19.71 -0.97 -3.25
CA ARG A 78 20.94 -0.29 -2.82
C ARG A 78 21.20 -0.59 -1.36
N VAL A 79 22.46 -0.85 -1.03
CA VAL A 79 22.87 -1.03 0.37
C VAL A 79 22.96 0.34 1.04
N LEU A 80 22.42 0.43 2.25
CA LEU A 80 22.59 1.58 3.13
C LEU A 80 23.78 1.34 4.04
N SER A 81 24.64 2.35 4.18
CA SER A 81 25.71 2.36 5.17
C SER A 81 25.47 3.47 6.21
N VAL A 82 26.03 3.29 7.40
CA VAL A 82 26.00 4.31 8.46
C VAL A 82 27.43 4.76 8.72
N GLY A 83 27.71 6.02 8.46
CA GLY A 83 29.00 6.64 8.72
C GLY A 83 29.30 6.75 10.22
N ALA A 84 30.55 7.00 10.58
CA ALA A 84 30.99 7.11 11.97
C ALA A 84 30.28 8.23 12.78
N ASN A 85 29.73 9.22 12.08
CA ASN A 85 28.91 10.31 12.64
C ASN A 85 27.42 9.97 12.77
N GLY A 86 27.01 8.73 12.44
CA GLY A 86 25.61 8.30 12.44
C GLY A 86 24.82 8.70 11.19
N ALA A 87 25.44 9.34 10.19
CA ALA A 87 24.79 9.69 8.94
C ALA A 87 24.54 8.45 8.08
N ILE A 88 23.36 8.34 7.47
CA ILE A 88 23.03 7.27 6.54
C ILE A 88 23.52 7.68 5.14
N ALA A 89 24.26 6.80 4.47
CA ALA A 89 24.67 6.96 3.09
C ALA A 89 24.06 5.84 2.22
N ILE A 90 23.65 6.20 1.01
CA ILE A 90 23.08 5.28 0.03
C ILE A 90 24.20 4.88 -0.95
N GLY A 91 24.36 3.58 -1.23
CA GLY A 91 25.31 3.12 -2.24
C GLY A 91 25.03 3.73 -3.62
N GLU A 92 26.07 4.28 -4.25
CA GLU A 92 25.97 4.95 -5.57
C GLU A 92 25.63 3.99 -6.71
N THR A 93 26.05 2.73 -6.59
CA THR A 93 25.71 1.67 -7.56
C THR A 93 24.69 0.72 -6.92
N PRO A 94 23.57 0.41 -7.61
CA PRO A 94 22.65 -0.59 -7.13
C PRO A 94 23.34 -1.96 -7.13
N GLN A 95 23.06 -2.78 -6.11
CA GLN A 95 23.59 -4.14 -6.02
C GLN A 95 23.08 -4.99 -7.20
N TRP A 96 21.84 -4.75 -7.61
CA TRP A 96 21.22 -5.31 -8.80
C TRP A 96 20.06 -4.40 -9.24
N GLU A 97 19.62 -4.59 -10.49
CA GLU A 97 18.40 -3.97 -11.03
C GLU A 97 17.58 -5.04 -11.74
N ALA A 98 16.35 -5.27 -11.27
CA ALA A 98 15.56 -6.45 -11.65
C ALA A 98 15.15 -6.44 -13.13
N GLY A 99 14.80 -5.29 -13.70
CA GLY A 99 14.47 -5.13 -15.12
C GLY A 99 15.64 -5.53 -16.03
N ALA A 100 16.86 -5.10 -15.70
CA ALA A 100 18.07 -5.49 -16.43
C ALA A 100 18.46 -6.96 -16.23
N VAL A 101 18.20 -7.54 -15.04
CA VAL A 101 18.39 -8.98 -14.79
C VAL A 101 17.38 -9.81 -15.62
N LEU A 102 16.12 -9.40 -15.65
CA LEU A 102 15.05 -10.01 -16.45
C LEU A 102 15.29 -9.88 -17.95
N ALA A 103 15.82 -8.75 -18.42
CA ALA A 103 16.07 -8.52 -19.84
C ALA A 103 17.36 -9.18 -20.35
N GLY A 104 18.32 -9.44 -19.47
CA GLY A 104 19.70 -9.73 -19.87
C GLY A 104 20.38 -8.50 -20.47
N ASP A 105 21.56 -8.70 -21.05
CA ASP A 105 22.28 -7.68 -21.79
C ASP A 105 23.07 -8.33 -22.95
N PRO A 106 22.60 -8.18 -24.20
CA PRO A 106 23.28 -8.71 -25.38
C PRO A 106 24.69 -8.13 -25.59
N ALA A 107 24.93 -6.87 -25.20
CA ALA A 107 26.22 -6.20 -25.39
C ALA A 107 27.32 -6.83 -24.52
N THR A 108 26.94 -7.36 -23.36
CA THR A 108 27.84 -8.07 -22.43
C THR A 108 27.63 -9.60 -22.46
N ALA A 109 26.84 -10.11 -23.39
CA ALA A 109 26.44 -11.53 -23.48
C ALA A 109 25.84 -12.09 -22.17
N ARG A 110 25.23 -11.23 -21.35
CA ARG A 110 24.54 -11.65 -20.13
C ARG A 110 23.14 -12.17 -20.50
N PRO A 111 22.82 -13.44 -20.27
CA PRO A 111 21.49 -13.95 -20.58
C PRO A 111 20.42 -13.38 -19.63
N PRO A 112 19.16 -13.33 -20.05
CA PRO A 112 18.01 -13.13 -19.16
C PRO A 112 17.99 -14.13 -18.01
N ARG A 113 17.62 -13.70 -16.80
CA ARG A 113 17.53 -14.58 -15.64
C ARG A 113 16.21 -14.41 -14.86
N PRO A 114 15.30 -15.40 -14.90
CA PRO A 114 15.34 -16.61 -15.75
C PRO A 114 15.11 -16.28 -17.24
N ALA A 115 15.37 -17.24 -18.13
CA ALA A 115 15.00 -17.10 -19.53
C ALA A 115 13.46 -17.00 -19.68
N PRO A 116 12.92 -16.33 -20.71
CA PRO A 116 11.47 -16.12 -20.87
C PRO A 116 10.64 -17.41 -20.77
N GLN A 117 11.11 -18.50 -21.39
CA GLN A 117 10.43 -19.80 -21.32
C GLN A 117 10.45 -20.42 -19.92
N ASP A 118 11.48 -20.13 -19.11
CA ASP A 118 11.69 -20.70 -17.78
C ASP A 118 11.04 -19.88 -16.65
N ARG A 119 10.50 -18.69 -16.96
CA ARG A 119 9.80 -17.85 -15.97
C ARG A 119 8.64 -18.59 -15.33
N LYS A 120 8.60 -18.62 -13.99
CA LYS A 120 7.50 -19.21 -13.23
C LYS A 120 6.35 -18.20 -13.07
N ILE A 121 5.54 -18.04 -14.11
CA ILE A 121 4.38 -17.14 -14.10
C ILE A 121 3.11 -17.96 -13.87
N PHE A 122 2.24 -17.51 -12.96
CA PHE A 122 1.00 -18.20 -12.61
C PHE A 122 -0.22 -17.29 -12.76
N THR A 123 -1.39 -17.90 -12.96
CA THR A 123 -2.69 -17.21 -12.86
C THR A 123 -3.69 -18.13 -12.17
N LEU A 124 -4.75 -17.54 -11.60
CA LEU A 124 -5.89 -18.30 -11.10
C LEU A 124 -6.91 -18.46 -12.24
N VAL A 125 -7.38 -19.68 -12.47
CA VAL A 125 -8.49 -19.93 -13.40
C VAL A 125 -9.73 -20.34 -12.63
N ARG A 126 -10.89 -19.97 -13.14
CA ARG A 126 -12.18 -20.38 -12.58
C ARG A 126 -12.78 -21.48 -13.46
N LYS A 127 -13.10 -22.61 -12.84
CA LYS A 127 -13.75 -23.74 -13.51
C LYS A 127 -15.26 -23.49 -13.65
N ALA A 128 -15.91 -24.24 -14.53
CA ALA A 128 -17.35 -24.12 -14.80
C ALA A 128 -18.24 -24.37 -13.56
N ASP A 129 -17.79 -25.21 -12.62
CA ASP A 129 -18.46 -25.44 -11.33
C ASP A 129 -18.33 -24.26 -10.35
N GLY A 130 -17.43 -23.32 -10.64
CA GLY A 130 -17.12 -22.15 -9.84
C GLY A 130 -15.90 -22.32 -8.93
N ALA A 131 -15.26 -23.51 -8.91
CA ALA A 131 -14.02 -23.75 -8.21
C ALA A 131 -12.86 -22.99 -8.86
N THR A 132 -11.82 -22.69 -8.09
CA THR A 132 -10.61 -22.03 -8.59
C THR A 132 -9.41 -22.96 -8.55
N ALA A 133 -8.47 -22.75 -9.48
CA ALA A 133 -7.20 -23.47 -9.50
C ALA A 133 -6.08 -22.53 -9.98
N THR A 134 -4.92 -22.57 -9.34
CA THR A 134 -3.73 -21.91 -9.87
C THR A 134 -3.09 -22.78 -10.93
N VAL A 135 -2.82 -22.19 -12.09
CA VAL A 135 -2.16 -22.84 -13.22
C VAL A 135 -0.97 -22.02 -13.70
N PRO A 136 0.05 -22.64 -14.32
CA PRO A 136 1.08 -21.89 -15.02
C PRO A 136 0.47 -21.03 -16.13
N PHE A 137 0.95 -19.80 -16.29
CA PHE A 137 0.54 -18.88 -17.36
C PHE A 137 1.27 -19.26 -18.66
N THR A 138 0.82 -20.35 -19.26
CA THR A 138 1.25 -20.89 -20.55
C THR A 138 0.02 -21.30 -21.36
N TRP A 139 0.13 -21.28 -22.69
CA TRP A 139 -1.01 -21.52 -23.58
C TRP A 139 -1.80 -22.79 -23.26
N ASP A 140 -1.12 -23.92 -23.08
CA ASP A 140 -1.74 -25.22 -22.83
C ASP A 140 -2.40 -25.37 -21.45
N ASN A 141 -2.06 -24.51 -20.50
CA ASN A 141 -2.59 -24.54 -19.14
C ASN A 141 -3.80 -23.61 -18.95
N LEU A 142 -4.11 -22.76 -19.94
CA LEU A 142 -5.24 -21.85 -19.89
C LEU A 142 -6.54 -22.51 -20.40
N GLY A 143 -7.66 -22.10 -19.79
CA GLY A 143 -8.99 -22.53 -20.22
C GLY A 143 -9.36 -21.98 -21.60
N SER A 144 -10.51 -22.40 -22.13
CA SER A 144 -11.02 -21.86 -23.40
C SER A 144 -11.36 -20.37 -23.32
N GLU A 145 -11.85 -19.91 -22.17
CA GLU A 145 -12.21 -18.51 -21.94
C GLU A 145 -10.96 -17.62 -21.89
N GLU A 146 -9.97 -17.98 -21.09
CA GLU A 146 -8.71 -17.23 -20.99
C GLU A 146 -7.95 -17.21 -22.31
N ARG A 147 -7.93 -18.34 -23.03
CA ARG A 147 -7.33 -18.37 -24.38
C ARG A 147 -8.05 -17.44 -25.33
N ALA A 148 -9.39 -17.39 -25.32
CA ALA A 148 -10.15 -16.50 -26.20
C ALA A 148 -9.83 -15.01 -25.97
N TRP A 149 -9.58 -14.59 -24.73
CA TRP A 149 -9.15 -13.20 -24.43
C TRP A 149 -7.75 -12.88 -24.97
N LEU A 150 -6.90 -13.90 -25.07
CA LEU A 150 -5.52 -13.77 -25.54
C LEU A 150 -5.37 -14.09 -27.03
N ASP A 151 -6.36 -14.68 -27.71
CA ASP A 151 -6.22 -15.20 -29.07
C ASP A 151 -6.67 -14.20 -30.15
N SER A 152 -5.88 -13.16 -30.34
CA SER A 152 -5.94 -12.32 -31.54
C SER A 152 -4.72 -12.55 -32.44
N ALA A 153 -4.83 -12.28 -33.74
CA ALA A 153 -3.70 -12.39 -34.67
C ALA A 153 -2.45 -11.69 -34.12
N PRO A 154 -1.23 -12.25 -34.27
CA PRO A 154 -0.87 -13.40 -35.12
C PRO A 154 -1.02 -14.79 -34.45
N SER A 155 -0.90 -14.92 -33.12
CA SER A 155 -1.37 -16.08 -32.34
C SER A 155 -1.33 -15.78 -30.84
N GLY A 156 -2.23 -16.38 -30.06
CA GLY A 156 -2.22 -16.26 -28.60
C GLY A 156 -0.98 -16.85 -27.92
N GLU A 157 -0.39 -17.91 -28.47
CA GLU A 157 0.83 -18.51 -27.92
C GLU A 157 2.05 -17.59 -28.02
N SER A 158 2.28 -16.97 -29.19
CA SER A 158 3.35 -15.98 -29.35
C SER A 158 3.15 -14.76 -28.47
N ARG A 159 1.88 -14.36 -28.22
CA ARG A 159 1.56 -13.28 -27.29
C ARG A 159 1.88 -13.63 -25.84
N ILE A 160 1.59 -14.86 -25.41
CA ILE A 160 2.03 -15.34 -24.09
C ILE A 160 3.56 -15.33 -24.01
N ALA A 161 4.27 -15.81 -25.03
CA ALA A 161 5.74 -15.73 -25.06
C ALA A 161 6.23 -14.28 -24.91
N PHE A 162 5.62 -13.32 -25.60
CA PHE A 162 5.91 -11.90 -25.46
C PHE A 162 5.68 -11.37 -24.03
N LEU A 163 4.55 -11.71 -23.41
CA LEU A 163 4.23 -11.33 -22.02
C LEU A 163 5.21 -11.97 -21.02
N ARG A 164 5.74 -13.16 -21.36
CA ARG A 164 6.81 -13.82 -20.62
C ARG A 164 8.19 -13.20 -20.90
N GLY A 165 8.31 -12.22 -21.78
CA GLY A 165 9.54 -11.48 -22.03
C GLY A 165 10.31 -11.92 -23.27
N ASP A 166 9.73 -12.78 -24.11
CA ASP A 166 10.28 -13.08 -25.43
C ASP A 166 10.22 -11.82 -26.32
N ARG A 167 11.32 -11.53 -27.01
CA ARG A 167 11.46 -10.35 -27.86
C ARG A 167 11.49 -10.65 -29.36
N ALA A 168 11.46 -11.92 -29.77
CA ALA A 168 11.65 -12.35 -31.15
C ALA A 168 10.56 -11.83 -32.10
N ARG A 169 9.38 -11.49 -31.58
CA ARG A 169 8.23 -10.99 -32.34
C ARG A 169 7.99 -9.48 -32.18
N GLU A 170 8.94 -8.75 -31.58
CA GLU A 170 8.86 -7.29 -31.47
C GLU A 170 9.13 -6.60 -32.82
N THR A 171 8.45 -5.47 -33.09
CA THR A 171 8.71 -4.62 -34.25
C THR A 171 10.19 -4.27 -34.33
N GLY A 172 10.80 -4.48 -35.50
CA GLY A 172 12.25 -4.36 -35.70
C GLY A 172 12.98 -5.70 -35.73
N GLN A 173 12.34 -6.80 -35.32
CA GLN A 173 12.79 -8.16 -35.57
C GLN A 173 12.17 -8.73 -36.87
N PRO A 174 12.76 -9.81 -37.45
CA PRO A 174 12.10 -10.56 -38.51
C PRO A 174 10.70 -11.04 -38.07
N ASP A 175 9.69 -10.80 -38.90
CA ASP A 175 8.28 -11.10 -38.62
C ASP A 175 7.72 -10.43 -37.34
N GLY A 176 8.31 -9.29 -36.96
CA GLY A 176 7.90 -8.46 -35.83
C GLY A 176 6.49 -7.89 -35.99
N VAL A 177 5.66 -8.11 -34.98
CA VAL A 177 4.22 -7.80 -34.96
C VAL A 177 3.76 -7.23 -33.62
N PHE A 178 4.54 -7.42 -32.56
CA PHE A 178 4.28 -6.85 -31.25
C PHE A 178 5.08 -5.57 -31.04
N ARG A 179 4.61 -4.73 -30.13
CA ARG A 179 5.34 -3.52 -29.73
C ARG A 179 6.78 -3.82 -29.31
N ALA A 180 7.71 -3.01 -29.81
CA ALA A 180 9.08 -2.99 -29.32
C ALA A 180 9.12 -2.39 -27.90
N ARG A 181 9.81 -3.05 -26.98
CA ARG A 181 9.95 -2.60 -25.59
C ARG A 181 11.37 -2.13 -25.27
N SER A 182 11.50 -1.11 -24.43
CA SER A 182 12.80 -0.69 -23.87
C SER A 182 13.25 -1.58 -22.71
N GLY A 183 12.32 -2.26 -22.03
CA GLY A 183 12.58 -3.20 -20.94
C GLY A 183 11.50 -4.29 -20.84
N ILE A 184 11.77 -5.33 -20.03
CA ILE A 184 10.83 -6.45 -19.83
C ILE A 184 9.88 -6.19 -18.66
N LEU A 185 10.38 -5.65 -17.56
CA LEU A 185 9.56 -5.27 -16.40
C LEU A 185 8.70 -4.05 -16.76
N GLY A 186 7.40 -4.12 -16.47
CA GLY A 186 6.48 -2.99 -16.62
C GLY A 186 6.70 -1.91 -15.56
N ASP A 187 6.22 -0.69 -15.85
CA ASP A 187 6.29 0.42 -14.91
C ASP A 187 5.50 0.15 -13.61
N ALA A 188 6.00 0.66 -12.48
CA ALA A 188 5.36 0.55 -11.16
C ALA A 188 5.26 1.95 -10.52
N ILE A 189 4.10 2.59 -10.67
CA ILE A 189 3.87 3.99 -10.32
C ILE A 189 3.38 4.11 -8.87
N HIS A 190 2.37 3.32 -8.50
CA HIS A 190 1.71 3.37 -7.19
C HIS A 190 2.07 2.19 -6.29
N SER A 191 2.50 1.07 -6.87
CA SER A 191 2.98 -0.08 -6.10
C SER A 191 4.26 0.23 -5.33
N THR A 192 4.22 0.07 -4.00
CA THR A 192 5.39 0.17 -3.13
C THR A 192 6.09 -1.20 -3.03
N PRO A 193 7.41 -1.29 -3.25
CA PRO A 193 8.13 -2.55 -3.06
C PRO A 193 7.99 -3.10 -1.63
N LEU A 194 7.68 -4.39 -1.51
CA LEU A 194 7.53 -5.09 -0.23
C LEU A 194 8.62 -6.16 -0.06
N LEU A 195 9.56 -5.96 0.87
CA LEU A 195 10.53 -6.98 1.26
C LEU A 195 9.91 -7.93 2.29
N VAL A 196 9.88 -9.23 1.98
CA VAL A 196 9.46 -10.30 2.89
C VAL A 196 10.64 -11.23 3.15
N GLY A 197 11.11 -11.24 4.39
CA GLY A 197 12.20 -12.09 4.86
C GLY A 197 11.71 -13.17 5.83
N ALA A 198 12.50 -13.47 6.86
CA ALA A 198 12.14 -14.45 7.88
C ALA A 198 10.77 -14.10 8.54
N PRO A 199 9.91 -15.08 8.85
CA PRO A 199 8.70 -14.82 9.64
C PRO A 199 9.03 -14.14 10.97
N SER A 200 8.10 -13.35 11.50
CA SER A 200 8.35 -12.64 12.76
C SER A 200 8.47 -13.60 13.95
N PRO A 201 9.51 -13.52 14.79
CA PRO A 201 9.61 -14.34 16.00
C PRO A 201 8.57 -13.95 17.07
N SER A 202 7.83 -12.84 16.89
CA SER A 202 6.86 -12.34 17.86
C SER A 202 5.47 -12.97 17.74
N VAL A 203 5.15 -13.61 16.62
CA VAL A 203 3.83 -14.24 16.42
C VAL A 203 3.69 -15.42 17.38
N GLN A 204 2.51 -15.52 18.00
CA GLN A 204 2.20 -16.54 18.99
C GLN A 204 1.06 -17.42 18.49
N GLY A 205 1.13 -18.71 18.81
CA GLY A 205 0.04 -19.65 18.63
C GLY A 205 0.54 -21.09 18.45
N PRO A 206 -0.35 -22.08 18.61
CA PRO A 206 0.03 -23.49 18.48
C PRO A 206 0.73 -23.78 17.14
N GLY A 207 1.88 -24.46 17.19
CA GLY A 207 2.65 -24.86 16.01
C GLY A 207 3.39 -23.73 15.27
N TYR A 208 3.35 -22.49 15.76
CA TYR A 208 4.05 -21.38 15.10
C TYR A 208 5.57 -21.52 15.19
N ASP A 209 6.08 -22.05 16.30
CA ASP A 209 7.48 -22.36 16.53
C ASP A 209 8.07 -23.27 15.44
N SER A 210 7.33 -24.29 15.03
CA SER A 210 7.69 -25.20 13.95
C SER A 210 7.70 -24.49 12.58
N PHE A 211 6.70 -23.65 12.33
CA PHE A 211 6.65 -22.82 11.12
C PHE A 211 7.83 -21.84 11.05
N TYR A 212 8.10 -21.12 12.14
CA TYR A 212 9.23 -20.21 12.26
C TYR A 212 10.55 -20.94 12.05
N ALA A 213 10.76 -22.09 12.71
CA ALA A 213 11.98 -22.88 12.55
C ALA A 213 12.22 -23.32 11.11
N ARG A 214 11.15 -23.65 10.37
CA ARG A 214 11.21 -24.05 8.95
C ARG A 214 11.55 -22.88 8.02
N TYR A 215 11.00 -21.69 8.27
CA TYR A 215 11.06 -20.56 7.34
C TYR A 215 11.94 -19.39 7.78
N LYS A 216 12.58 -19.45 8.96
CA LYS A 216 13.50 -18.40 9.46
C LYS A 216 14.68 -18.09 8.53
N SER A 217 15.02 -19.02 7.63
CA SER A 217 16.07 -18.89 6.62
C SER A 217 15.55 -19.02 5.20
N ARG A 218 14.24 -18.77 4.97
CA ARG A 218 13.69 -18.76 3.61
C ARG A 218 14.35 -17.67 2.77
N THR A 219 14.37 -17.86 1.46
CA THR A 219 14.78 -16.84 0.49
C THR A 219 13.99 -15.54 0.74
N GLU A 220 14.71 -14.44 0.92
CA GLU A 220 14.10 -13.11 1.01
C GLU A 220 13.60 -12.68 -0.37
N ALA A 221 12.33 -12.31 -0.46
CA ALA A 221 11.69 -11.91 -1.70
C ALA A 221 11.19 -10.46 -1.64
N ILE A 222 11.32 -9.74 -2.75
CA ILE A 222 10.77 -8.40 -2.94
C ILE A 222 9.59 -8.50 -3.89
N TYR A 223 8.42 -8.09 -3.42
CA TYR A 223 7.19 -8.09 -4.20
C TYR A 223 6.92 -6.71 -4.79
N LEU A 224 6.54 -6.67 -6.07
CA LEU A 224 6.20 -5.45 -6.78
C LEU A 224 5.08 -5.72 -7.77
N GLY A 225 3.98 -4.95 -7.68
CA GLY A 225 2.99 -4.88 -8.75
C GLY A 225 3.50 -4.00 -9.87
N ALA A 226 3.39 -4.48 -11.11
CA ALA A 226 3.79 -3.75 -12.31
C ALA A 226 2.68 -3.71 -13.38
N ASN A 227 2.75 -2.68 -14.21
CA ASN A 227 1.81 -2.41 -15.30
C ASN A 227 2.04 -3.29 -16.55
N ASP A 228 2.91 -4.29 -16.46
CA ASP A 228 2.96 -5.42 -17.39
C ASP A 228 1.94 -6.53 -17.06
N GLY A 229 1.07 -6.29 -16.07
CA GLY A 229 -0.02 -7.20 -15.71
C GLY A 229 0.29 -8.11 -14.53
N MET A 230 1.46 -7.97 -13.90
CA MET A 230 1.97 -8.95 -12.95
C MET A 230 2.29 -8.37 -11.57
N LEU A 231 2.07 -9.17 -10.54
CA LEU A 231 2.85 -9.06 -9.30
C LEU A 231 4.09 -9.93 -9.45
N HIS A 232 5.28 -9.33 -9.37
CA HIS A 232 6.55 -10.03 -9.41
C HIS A 232 7.07 -10.32 -8.01
N ALA A 233 7.80 -11.42 -7.86
CA ALA A 233 8.60 -11.73 -6.68
C ALA A 233 10.08 -11.88 -7.09
N PHE A 234 10.94 -10.99 -6.62
CA PHE A 234 12.37 -11.00 -6.92
C PHE A 234 13.20 -11.48 -5.72
N ASP A 235 14.22 -12.28 -5.95
CA ASP A 235 15.20 -12.64 -4.92
C ASP A 235 15.97 -11.40 -4.47
N ALA A 236 15.87 -11.05 -3.18
CA ALA A 236 16.52 -9.85 -2.65
C ALA A 236 18.06 -9.89 -2.76
N ARG A 237 18.66 -11.06 -2.96
CA ARG A 237 20.12 -11.23 -3.06
C ARG A 237 20.66 -10.77 -4.40
N ASP A 238 19.95 -11.03 -5.50
CA ASP A 238 20.51 -10.89 -6.85
C ASP A 238 19.53 -10.37 -7.90
N GLY A 239 18.28 -10.09 -7.52
CA GLY A 239 17.26 -9.52 -8.40
C GLY A 239 16.65 -10.50 -9.42
N ALA A 240 16.95 -11.81 -9.37
CA ALA A 240 16.25 -12.76 -10.22
C ALA A 240 14.79 -12.89 -9.84
N GLU A 241 13.92 -13.00 -10.83
CA GLU A 241 12.53 -13.32 -10.60
C GLU A 241 12.39 -14.78 -10.12
N LEU A 242 11.78 -14.95 -8.94
CA LEU A 242 11.43 -16.23 -8.35
C LEU A 242 10.13 -16.77 -8.94
N PHE A 243 9.13 -15.89 -9.06
CA PHE A 243 7.87 -16.13 -9.74
C PHE A 243 7.15 -14.81 -10.07
N ALA A 244 6.12 -14.88 -10.90
CA ALA A 244 5.17 -13.79 -11.10
C ALA A 244 3.72 -14.31 -11.07
N TYR A 245 2.78 -13.44 -10.75
CA TYR A 245 1.35 -13.73 -10.71
C TYR A 245 0.56 -12.74 -11.55
N VAL A 246 -0.23 -13.25 -12.49
CA VAL A 246 -1.18 -12.48 -13.33
C VAL A 246 -2.59 -12.67 -12.76
N PRO A 247 -3.23 -11.65 -12.19
CA PRO A 247 -4.61 -11.74 -11.77
C PRO A 247 -5.55 -12.10 -12.93
N ASN A 248 -6.48 -13.02 -12.72
CA ASN A 248 -7.44 -13.46 -13.74
C ASN A 248 -8.27 -12.29 -14.28
N ALA A 249 -8.66 -11.38 -13.38
CA ALA A 249 -9.43 -10.18 -13.70
C ALA A 249 -8.75 -9.25 -14.72
N LEU A 250 -7.44 -9.38 -14.94
CA LEU A 250 -6.68 -8.59 -15.90
C LEU A 250 -6.47 -9.29 -17.25
N LEU A 251 -6.73 -10.60 -17.34
CA LEU A 251 -6.55 -11.37 -18.57
C LEU A 251 -7.38 -10.86 -19.77
N PRO A 252 -8.61 -10.33 -19.60
CA PRO A 252 -9.34 -9.71 -20.71
C PRO A 252 -8.63 -8.51 -21.35
N PHE A 253 -7.63 -7.94 -20.69
CA PHE A 253 -6.98 -6.69 -21.08
C PHE A 253 -5.50 -6.84 -21.40
N ILE A 254 -4.83 -7.87 -20.88
CA ILE A 254 -3.37 -8.03 -20.95
C ILE A 254 -2.84 -8.19 -22.39
N SER A 255 -3.71 -8.55 -23.34
CA SER A 255 -3.35 -8.62 -24.76
C SER A 255 -2.95 -7.26 -25.36
N GLN A 256 -3.45 -6.15 -24.78
CA GLN A 256 -3.13 -4.79 -25.19
C GLN A 256 -1.63 -4.46 -25.04
N LEU A 257 -0.93 -5.09 -24.08
CA LEU A 257 0.50 -4.86 -23.86
C LEU A 257 1.37 -5.25 -25.06
N SER A 258 0.86 -6.14 -25.92
CA SER A 258 1.54 -6.57 -27.14
C SER A 258 1.25 -5.69 -28.36
N ASP A 259 0.28 -4.78 -28.29
CA ASP A 259 -0.16 -3.94 -29.41
C ASP A 259 0.94 -2.93 -29.80
N PRO A 260 1.39 -2.89 -31.08
CA PRO A 260 2.30 -1.86 -31.59
C PRO A 260 1.88 -0.41 -31.29
N HIS A 261 0.57 -0.16 -31.15
CA HIS A 261 -0.02 1.15 -30.82
C HIS A 261 -0.50 1.23 -29.37
N TYR A 262 0.10 0.43 -28.47
CA TYR A 262 -0.26 0.39 -27.05
C TYR A 262 -0.41 1.80 -26.47
N ARG A 263 -1.62 2.04 -25.94
CA ARG A 263 -1.91 3.21 -25.10
C ARG A 263 -1.83 2.75 -23.66
N HIS A 264 -0.99 3.44 -22.88
CA HIS A 264 -0.78 3.07 -21.50
C HIS A 264 -2.10 3.07 -20.72
N ARG A 265 -2.22 2.02 -19.92
CA ARG A 265 -3.22 1.88 -18.88
C ARG A 265 -2.56 1.22 -17.68
N THR A 266 -3.18 1.36 -16.54
CA THR A 266 -2.78 0.63 -15.35
C THR A 266 -3.21 -0.83 -15.44
N PHE A 267 -2.39 -1.70 -14.84
CA PHE A 267 -2.67 -3.10 -14.57
C PHE A 267 -2.47 -3.37 -13.07
N VAL A 268 -1.46 -4.13 -12.65
CA VAL A 268 -1.22 -4.43 -11.22
C VAL A 268 -0.46 -3.28 -10.57
N ASP A 269 -1.18 -2.24 -10.17
CA ASP A 269 -0.54 -1.01 -9.65
C ASP A 269 -1.01 -0.67 -8.23
N ALA A 270 -0.91 -1.63 -7.32
CA ALA A 270 -1.23 -1.47 -5.91
C ALA A 270 -0.13 -2.02 -5.02
N SER A 271 -0.03 -1.47 -3.82
CA SER A 271 0.89 -1.98 -2.81
C SER A 271 0.34 -3.26 -2.18
N ALA A 272 1.20 -4.24 -1.92
CA ALA A 272 0.84 -5.47 -1.23
C ALA A 272 1.08 -5.36 0.28
N GLY A 273 0.30 -6.12 1.06
CA GLY A 273 0.53 -6.36 2.49
C GLY A 273 0.82 -7.84 2.76
N GLN A 274 1.54 -8.13 3.83
CA GLN A 274 1.86 -9.51 4.23
C GLN A 274 1.76 -9.69 5.74
N ALA A 275 1.27 -10.85 6.18
CA ALA A 275 1.44 -11.33 7.55
C ALA A 275 1.39 -12.86 7.62
N GLU A 276 1.72 -13.41 8.78
CA GLU A 276 1.50 -14.83 9.08
C GLU A 276 0.05 -15.09 9.52
N ALA A 277 -0.54 -16.13 8.95
CA ALA A 277 -1.92 -16.55 9.23
C ALA A 277 -2.00 -18.06 9.45
N LEU A 278 -2.82 -18.48 10.42
CA LEU A 278 -3.15 -19.89 10.64
C LEU A 278 -4.35 -20.25 9.78
N LEU A 279 -4.14 -21.02 8.72
CA LEU A 279 -5.17 -21.45 7.77
C LEU A 279 -5.35 -22.95 7.87
N ASN A 280 -6.57 -23.43 8.15
CA ASN A 280 -6.87 -24.86 8.22
C ASN A 280 -5.88 -25.66 9.11
N GLY A 281 -5.47 -25.07 10.24
CA GLY A 281 -4.51 -25.67 11.17
C GLY A 281 -3.03 -25.58 10.77
N GLN A 282 -2.69 -24.89 9.68
CA GLN A 282 -1.33 -24.71 9.21
C GLN A 282 -0.97 -23.23 9.09
N TRP A 283 0.18 -22.85 9.65
CA TRP A 283 0.71 -21.50 9.50
C TRP A 283 1.21 -21.28 8.07
N ARG A 284 0.92 -20.10 7.54
CA ARG A 284 1.31 -19.62 6.21
C ARG A 284 1.76 -18.17 6.30
N SER A 285 2.71 -17.76 5.48
CA SER A 285 2.90 -16.33 5.19
C SER A 285 2.01 -15.98 4.01
N VAL A 286 1.04 -15.10 4.23
CA VAL A 286 0.04 -14.72 3.21
C VAL A 286 0.31 -13.30 2.76
N LEU A 287 0.44 -13.13 1.45
CA LEU A 287 0.48 -11.82 0.79
C LEU A 287 -0.90 -11.53 0.23
N VAL A 288 -1.40 -10.32 0.44
CA VAL A 288 -2.64 -9.83 -0.15
C VAL A 288 -2.34 -8.52 -0.86
N SER A 289 -2.80 -8.39 -2.10
CA SER A 289 -2.62 -7.19 -2.90
C SER A 289 -3.93 -6.78 -3.54
N GLY A 290 -4.13 -5.47 -3.67
CA GLY A 290 -5.08 -4.94 -4.62
C GLY A 290 -4.59 -5.10 -6.06
N MET A 291 -5.49 -4.85 -7.00
CA MET A 291 -5.19 -4.75 -8.43
C MET A 291 -5.06 -3.28 -8.89
N GLY A 292 -5.08 -2.33 -7.95
CA GLY A 292 -4.94 -0.92 -8.24
C GLY A 292 -6.02 -0.42 -9.20
N MET A 293 -5.62 0.46 -10.11
CA MET A 293 -6.53 1.01 -11.13
C MET A 293 -6.74 0.06 -12.33
N GLY A 294 -6.00 -1.05 -12.42
CA GLY A 294 -6.11 -1.95 -13.58
C GLY A 294 -7.36 -2.82 -13.57
N ALA A 295 -7.79 -3.26 -12.39
CA ALA A 295 -9.02 -4.01 -12.17
C ALA A 295 -9.58 -3.78 -10.76
N ARG A 296 -10.86 -4.09 -10.56
CA ARG A 296 -11.53 -3.94 -9.27
C ARG A 296 -11.47 -5.22 -8.47
N GLY A 297 -10.72 -5.21 -7.38
CA GLY A 297 -10.58 -6.35 -6.51
C GLY A 297 -9.20 -6.51 -5.89
N VAL A 298 -9.05 -7.64 -5.22
CA VAL A 298 -7.84 -8.08 -4.52
C VAL A 298 -7.58 -9.55 -4.79
N PHE A 299 -6.34 -9.98 -4.57
CA PHE A 299 -5.94 -11.38 -4.61
C PHE A 299 -5.03 -11.71 -3.42
N ALA A 300 -5.02 -12.98 -3.03
CA ALA A 300 -4.21 -13.48 -1.92
C ALA A 300 -3.34 -14.66 -2.37
N LEU A 301 -2.07 -14.64 -1.97
CA LEU A 301 -1.06 -15.65 -2.30
C LEU A 301 -0.44 -16.24 -1.02
N ASP A 302 -0.22 -17.56 -1.00
CA ASP A 302 0.67 -18.20 -0.04
C ASP A 302 2.12 -18.02 -0.49
N VAL A 303 2.85 -17.17 0.22
CA VAL A 303 4.25 -16.83 -0.03
C VAL A 303 5.18 -17.41 1.04
N SER A 304 4.78 -18.51 1.68
CA SER A 304 5.58 -19.16 2.72
C SER A 304 6.98 -19.53 2.22
N ASP A 305 7.08 -20.04 0.99
CA ASP A 305 8.33 -20.35 0.29
C ASP A 305 8.31 -19.75 -1.13
N PRO A 306 8.89 -18.56 -1.34
CA PRO A 306 8.85 -17.91 -2.65
C PRO A 306 9.71 -18.63 -3.70
N ALA A 307 10.76 -19.34 -3.31
CA ALA A 307 11.62 -20.07 -4.25
C ALA A 307 10.97 -21.37 -4.76
N ALA A 308 10.07 -21.95 -3.95
CA ALA A 308 9.28 -23.14 -4.27
C ALA A 308 7.77 -22.83 -4.35
N PHE A 309 7.41 -21.64 -4.84
CA PHE A 309 6.01 -21.20 -4.92
C PHE A 309 5.12 -22.22 -5.66
N ASP A 310 5.64 -22.84 -6.72
CA ASP A 310 4.96 -23.83 -7.55
C ASP A 310 4.57 -25.12 -6.81
N ALA A 311 5.33 -25.49 -5.78
CA ALA A 311 5.06 -26.64 -4.90
C ALA A 311 4.18 -26.27 -3.68
N GLY A 312 3.92 -24.98 -3.46
CA GLY A 312 3.12 -24.46 -2.36
C GLY A 312 1.62 -24.43 -2.65
N GLN A 313 0.87 -23.72 -1.78
CA GLN A 313 -0.57 -23.52 -1.99
C GLN A 313 -0.86 -22.51 -3.11
N ARG A 314 0.14 -21.70 -3.50
CA ARG A 314 0.07 -20.68 -4.57
C ARG A 314 -1.02 -19.63 -4.32
N ALA A 315 -1.86 -19.32 -5.30
CA ALA A 315 -2.94 -18.36 -5.12
C ALA A 315 -4.06 -18.98 -4.28
N LEU A 316 -4.42 -18.31 -3.19
CA LEU A 316 -5.51 -18.73 -2.31
C LEU A 316 -6.86 -18.42 -2.95
N TRP A 317 -7.01 -17.21 -3.47
CA TRP A 317 -8.23 -16.72 -4.11
C TRP A 317 -8.03 -15.34 -4.77
N GLU A 318 -9.00 -14.96 -5.60
CA GLU A 318 -9.29 -13.58 -6.01
C GLU A 318 -10.69 -13.20 -5.51
N PHE A 319 -10.89 -11.93 -5.18
CA PHE A 319 -12.18 -11.34 -4.83
C PHE A 319 -12.36 -10.05 -5.63
N THR A 320 -13.37 -10.01 -6.50
CA THR A 320 -13.57 -8.92 -7.44
C THR A 320 -14.99 -8.38 -7.41
N GLU A 321 -15.28 -7.39 -8.25
CA GLU A 321 -16.63 -6.85 -8.43
C GLU A 321 -17.66 -7.89 -8.91
N ARG A 322 -17.20 -9.04 -9.45
CA ARG A 322 -18.05 -10.20 -9.74
C ARG A 322 -18.63 -10.82 -8.47
N ASP A 323 -17.90 -10.76 -7.35
CA ASP A 323 -18.30 -11.36 -6.08
C ASP A 323 -19.04 -10.33 -5.20
N ASP A 324 -18.56 -9.08 -5.13
CA ASP A 324 -19.30 -7.94 -4.57
C ASP A 324 -18.89 -6.64 -5.27
N PRO A 325 -19.82 -5.94 -5.96
CA PRO A 325 -19.48 -4.76 -6.77
C PRO A 325 -18.96 -3.58 -5.94
N ALA A 326 -19.13 -3.59 -4.62
CA ALA A 326 -18.64 -2.52 -3.77
C ALA A 326 -17.16 -2.65 -3.38
N ILE A 327 -16.41 -3.65 -3.86
CA ILE A 327 -14.96 -3.76 -3.56
C ILE A 327 -14.13 -2.65 -4.21
N GLY A 328 -14.54 -2.29 -5.43
CA GLY A 328 -13.89 -1.31 -6.31
C GLY A 328 -12.37 -1.45 -6.51
N HIS A 329 -11.67 -0.36 -6.83
CA HIS A 329 -10.22 -0.31 -7.02
C HIS A 329 -9.46 -0.19 -5.69
N VAL A 330 -8.73 -1.24 -5.35
CA VAL A 330 -7.94 -1.29 -4.12
C VAL A 330 -6.49 -0.92 -4.46
N GLY A 331 -6.08 0.31 -4.14
CA GLY A 331 -4.70 0.79 -4.33
C GLY A 331 -3.80 0.65 -3.10
N VAL A 332 -4.40 0.60 -1.91
CA VAL A 332 -3.68 0.50 -0.62
C VAL A 332 -3.40 -0.94 -0.24
N ALA A 333 -2.34 -1.17 0.54
CA ALA A 333 -2.00 -2.51 1.04
C ALA A 333 -3.09 -3.06 1.97
N PRO A 334 -3.75 -4.18 1.61
CA PRO A 334 -4.66 -4.86 2.53
C PRO A 334 -3.92 -5.36 3.78
N LEU A 335 -4.63 -5.42 4.91
CA LEU A 335 -4.07 -5.94 6.15
C LEU A 335 -4.48 -7.40 6.33
N VAL A 336 -3.61 -8.22 6.91
CA VAL A 336 -3.96 -9.60 7.32
C VAL A 336 -4.02 -9.63 8.84
N ALA A 337 -5.15 -10.08 9.39
CA ALA A 337 -5.31 -10.11 10.84
C ALA A 337 -6.23 -11.22 11.33
N LYS A 338 -6.03 -11.60 12.60
CA LYS A 338 -6.86 -12.55 13.33
C LYS A 338 -8.12 -11.86 13.87
N ILE A 339 -9.29 -12.37 13.55
CA ILE A 339 -10.59 -11.86 14.00
C ILE A 339 -11.32 -12.92 14.82
N LYS A 340 -11.97 -12.50 15.90
CA LYS A 340 -12.85 -13.36 16.70
C LYS A 340 -14.17 -13.57 15.99
N VAL A 341 -14.53 -14.83 15.71
CA VAL A 341 -15.77 -15.19 15.00
C VAL A 341 -16.81 -15.88 15.89
N ALA A 342 -16.36 -16.45 17.01
CA ALA A 342 -17.21 -17.01 18.06
C ALA A 342 -16.44 -17.05 19.39
N PRO A 343 -17.08 -17.36 20.54
CA PRO A 343 -16.36 -17.53 21.81
C PRO A 343 -15.17 -18.49 21.66
N ALA A 344 -13.97 -18.01 21.97
CA ALA A 344 -12.70 -18.73 21.83
C ALA A 344 -12.38 -19.27 20.40
N GLN A 345 -13.08 -18.79 19.36
CA GLN A 345 -12.84 -19.18 17.98
C GLN A 345 -12.40 -17.97 17.15
N PHE A 346 -11.32 -18.18 16.40
CA PHE A 346 -10.66 -17.14 15.62
C PHE A 346 -10.41 -17.62 14.19
N ARG A 347 -10.48 -16.69 13.25
CA ARG A 347 -10.11 -16.91 11.85
C ARG A 347 -9.26 -15.75 11.35
N TYR A 348 -8.46 -15.99 10.33
CA TYR A 348 -7.64 -14.95 9.70
C TYR A 348 -8.33 -14.42 8.45
N PHE A 349 -8.35 -13.09 8.33
CA PHE A 349 -8.97 -12.38 7.22
C PHE A 349 -7.99 -11.40 6.58
N ALA A 350 -8.14 -11.21 5.28
CA ALA A 350 -7.72 -9.98 4.64
C ALA A 350 -8.75 -8.88 4.99
N ILE A 351 -8.27 -7.75 5.48
CA ILE A 351 -9.04 -6.56 5.79
C ILE A 351 -8.80 -5.56 4.66
N VAL A 352 -9.86 -5.28 3.90
CA VAL A 352 -9.78 -4.51 2.66
C VAL A 352 -10.76 -3.33 2.74
N PRO A 353 -10.29 -2.08 2.76
CA PRO A 353 -11.18 -0.94 2.56
C PRO A 353 -11.60 -0.90 1.09
N SER A 354 -12.87 -0.64 0.83
CA SER A 354 -13.30 -0.30 -0.51
C SER A 354 -12.99 1.15 -0.84
N ASP A 355 -12.66 1.40 -2.09
CA ASP A 355 -12.80 2.73 -2.66
C ASP A 355 -14.27 2.99 -3.05
N ALA A 356 -14.56 4.21 -3.48
CA ALA A 356 -15.86 4.55 -4.03
C ALA A 356 -15.93 4.09 -5.49
N GLN A 357 -17.03 3.48 -5.94
CA GLN A 357 -17.76 3.91 -7.16
C GLN A 357 -19.05 3.10 -7.41
N ALA A 358 -20.16 3.66 -6.96
CA ALA A 358 -21.37 3.99 -7.73
C ALA A 358 -22.06 5.13 -6.95
N ALA A 359 -22.82 6.01 -7.61
CA ALA A 359 -23.33 7.26 -7.00
C ALA A 359 -24.06 7.09 -5.65
N ASP A 360 -24.55 5.88 -5.32
CA ASP A 360 -25.35 5.59 -4.13
C ASP A 360 -24.83 4.42 -3.24
N ALA A 361 -23.69 3.79 -3.56
CA ALA A 361 -23.33 2.50 -2.95
C ALA A 361 -22.68 2.55 -1.55
N GLY A 362 -22.27 3.73 -1.07
CA GLY A 362 -21.44 3.86 0.14
C GLY A 362 -20.06 3.22 -0.02
N SER A 363 -19.24 3.25 1.03
CA SER A 363 -17.99 2.46 1.11
C SER A 363 -18.18 1.32 2.09
N ALA A 364 -17.26 0.36 2.12
CA ALA A 364 -17.27 -0.69 3.12
C ALA A 364 -15.86 -1.10 3.54
N LEU A 365 -15.78 -1.70 4.73
CA LEU A 365 -14.65 -2.51 5.13
C LEU A 365 -14.99 -3.98 4.90
N PHE A 366 -14.24 -4.66 4.05
CA PHE A 366 -14.38 -6.08 3.79
C PHE A 366 -13.45 -6.90 4.70
N LEU A 367 -13.97 -8.00 5.22
CA LEU A 367 -13.19 -9.09 5.82
C LEU A 367 -13.30 -10.30 4.91
N LEU A 368 -12.25 -10.63 4.15
CA LEU A 368 -12.22 -11.75 3.22
C LEU A 368 -11.46 -12.92 3.85
N SER A 369 -12.10 -14.08 4.02
CA SER A 369 -11.47 -15.17 4.76
C SER A 369 -10.30 -15.76 3.99
N LEU A 370 -9.15 -15.87 4.64
CA LEU A 370 -7.94 -16.42 4.01
C LEU A 370 -8.02 -17.94 3.82
N ASP A 371 -8.84 -18.62 4.61
CA ASP A 371 -9.04 -20.07 4.59
C ASP A 371 -10.19 -20.52 3.68
N LYS A 372 -10.79 -19.62 2.87
CA LYS A 372 -11.89 -19.98 1.96
C LYS A 372 -11.47 -21.14 1.06
N PRO A 373 -12.18 -22.28 1.07
CA PRO A 373 -11.87 -23.41 0.20
C PRO A 373 -11.90 -23.01 -1.29
N PRO A 374 -10.94 -23.46 -2.12
CA PRO A 374 -10.92 -23.14 -3.55
C PRO A 374 -12.15 -23.64 -4.33
N ASN A 375 -12.82 -24.69 -3.83
CA ASN A 375 -14.04 -25.25 -4.41
C ASN A 375 -15.33 -24.53 -3.97
N GLU A 376 -15.24 -23.51 -3.11
CA GLU A 376 -16.38 -22.73 -2.66
C GLU A 376 -16.43 -21.35 -3.31
N ARG A 377 -17.65 -20.90 -3.63
CA ARG A 377 -17.92 -19.52 -4.06
C ARG A 377 -17.88 -18.57 -2.87
N TRP A 378 -17.61 -17.29 -3.13
CA TRP A 378 -17.75 -16.24 -2.13
C TRP A 378 -19.22 -16.10 -1.71
N GLN A 379 -19.43 -16.04 -0.39
CA GLN A 379 -20.73 -15.99 0.26
C GLN A 379 -20.65 -15.02 1.45
N LYS A 380 -21.46 -13.96 1.36
CA LYS A 380 -21.54 -12.93 2.39
C LYS A 380 -21.99 -13.55 3.70
N GLU A 381 -21.40 -13.10 4.81
CA GLU A 381 -21.62 -13.57 6.17
C GLU A 381 -21.17 -15.03 6.45
N VAL A 382 -20.59 -15.71 5.45
CA VAL A 382 -20.06 -17.08 5.59
C VAL A 382 -18.53 -17.08 5.48
N ASN A 383 -18.02 -16.65 4.33
CA ASN A 383 -16.59 -16.61 4.04
C ASN A 383 -16.09 -15.20 3.71
N TYR A 384 -16.98 -14.20 3.68
CA TYR A 384 -16.59 -12.81 3.82
C TYR A 384 -17.62 -11.98 4.60
N PHE A 385 -17.19 -10.88 5.21
CA PHE A 385 -18.07 -9.91 5.86
C PHE A 385 -17.90 -8.53 5.22
N LYS A 386 -18.98 -7.76 5.13
CA LYS A 386 -18.98 -6.40 4.57
C LYS A 386 -19.59 -5.44 5.59
N LEU A 387 -18.78 -4.52 6.09
CA LEU A 387 -19.18 -3.50 7.05
C LEU A 387 -19.34 -2.18 6.30
N SER A 388 -20.56 -1.90 5.83
CA SER A 388 -20.86 -0.69 5.07
C SER A 388 -20.82 0.57 5.95
N VAL A 389 -20.27 1.65 5.40
CA VAL A 389 -20.33 3.00 5.94
C VAL A 389 -21.14 3.90 5.01
N PRO A 390 -22.12 4.66 5.53
CA PRO A 390 -22.94 5.54 4.71
C PRO A 390 -22.13 6.72 4.16
N GLY A 391 -22.49 7.18 2.97
CA GLY A 391 -21.91 8.36 2.35
C GLY A 391 -22.00 8.32 0.84
N ARG A 392 -22.40 9.44 0.23
CA ARG A 392 -22.39 9.59 -1.23
C ARG A 392 -20.95 9.79 -1.69
N ALA A 393 -20.56 9.14 -2.80
CA ALA A 393 -19.22 9.26 -3.38
C ALA A 393 -18.08 9.13 -2.33
N ASN A 394 -18.22 8.15 -1.43
CA ASN A 394 -17.33 7.98 -0.30
C ASN A 394 -16.27 6.92 -0.59
N ALA A 395 -15.02 7.17 -0.22
CA ALA A 395 -13.94 6.19 -0.25
C ALA A 395 -13.39 6.00 1.17
N LEU A 396 -13.20 4.76 1.61
CA LEU A 396 -12.66 4.46 2.93
C LEU A 396 -11.14 4.34 2.86
N GLY A 397 -10.42 5.02 3.74
CA GLY A 397 -8.97 4.91 3.87
C GLY A 397 -8.52 3.58 4.48
N GLN A 398 -7.22 3.30 4.40
CA GLN A 398 -6.64 2.14 5.07
C GLN A 398 -6.84 2.22 6.59
N PRO A 399 -7.33 1.14 7.25
CA PRO A 399 -7.58 1.19 8.69
C PRO A 399 -6.29 1.08 9.52
N ALA A 400 -6.31 1.65 10.72
CA ALA A 400 -5.40 1.35 11.81
C ALA A 400 -6.02 0.28 12.72
N LEU A 401 -5.29 -0.79 13.01
CA LEU A 401 -5.77 -1.87 13.87
C LEU A 401 -5.32 -1.70 15.31
N VAL A 402 -6.22 -1.96 16.25
CA VAL A 402 -5.93 -2.16 17.66
C VAL A 402 -6.04 -3.64 17.98
N ILE A 403 -4.96 -4.22 18.48
CA ILE A 403 -4.84 -5.65 18.77
C ILE A 403 -5.08 -5.91 20.25
N ALA A 404 -5.93 -6.90 20.56
CA ALA A 404 -6.18 -7.37 21.92
C ALA A 404 -5.03 -8.26 22.44
N ALA A 405 -5.03 -8.56 23.73
CA ALA A 405 -4.00 -9.40 24.36
C ALA A 405 -3.93 -10.82 23.78
N ASP A 406 -5.04 -11.34 23.24
CA ASP A 406 -5.09 -12.63 22.57
C ASP A 406 -4.58 -12.58 21.13
N GLY A 407 -4.14 -11.42 20.63
CA GLY A 407 -3.67 -11.22 19.25
C GLY A 407 -4.78 -11.05 18.21
N SER A 408 -6.06 -11.01 18.61
CA SER A 408 -7.16 -10.66 17.70
C SER A 408 -7.34 -9.16 17.57
N VAL A 409 -7.90 -8.69 16.45
CA VAL A 409 -8.28 -7.28 16.32
C VAL A 409 -9.45 -6.99 17.25
N ARG A 410 -9.33 -5.94 18.05
CA ARG A 410 -10.40 -5.40 18.89
C ARG A 410 -11.17 -4.30 18.17
N PHE A 411 -10.45 -3.31 17.65
CA PHE A 411 -11.00 -2.20 16.89
C PHE A 411 -10.18 -1.97 15.63
N ALA A 412 -10.84 -1.44 14.60
CA ALA A 412 -10.16 -0.78 13.49
C ALA A 412 -10.66 0.66 13.35
N TYR A 413 -9.77 1.58 13.03
CA TYR A 413 -10.11 2.98 12.78
C TYR A 413 -9.74 3.37 11.35
N ALA A 414 -10.70 3.87 10.58
CA ALA A 414 -10.45 4.35 9.22
C ALA A 414 -11.14 5.68 9.00
N GLY A 415 -10.45 6.59 8.32
CA GLY A 415 -11.05 7.81 7.80
C GLY A 415 -11.76 7.56 6.48
N ASP A 416 -12.61 8.48 6.06
CA ASP A 416 -13.20 8.47 4.72
C ASP A 416 -13.03 9.81 3.98
N SER A 417 -13.30 9.81 2.67
CA SER A 417 -13.20 11.00 1.82
C SER A 417 -14.17 12.11 2.21
N ASN A 418 -15.22 11.79 2.97
CA ASN A 418 -16.19 12.74 3.51
C ASN A 418 -15.79 13.31 4.90
N GLY A 419 -14.64 12.91 5.44
CA GLY A 419 -14.07 13.44 6.68
C GLY A 419 -14.61 12.79 7.95
N THR A 420 -15.18 11.59 7.87
CA THR A 420 -15.61 10.81 9.03
C THR A 420 -14.53 9.83 9.44
N LEU A 421 -14.15 9.85 10.72
CA LEU A 421 -13.34 8.80 11.33
C LEU A 421 -14.28 7.73 11.90
N TRP A 422 -14.23 6.54 11.33
CA TRP A 422 -15.03 5.39 11.73
C TRP A 422 -14.28 4.50 12.73
N ARG A 423 -15.01 3.95 13.70
CA ARG A 423 -14.60 2.79 14.49
C ARG A 423 -15.36 1.56 14.04
N PHE A 424 -14.64 0.51 13.68
CA PHE A 424 -15.15 -0.84 13.48
C PHE A 424 -14.88 -1.68 14.74
N ASP A 425 -15.91 -2.35 15.26
CA ASP A 425 -15.83 -3.12 16.50
C ASP A 425 -15.82 -4.64 16.23
N PHE A 426 -14.71 -5.28 16.61
CA PHE A 426 -14.45 -6.71 16.48
C PHE A 426 -14.31 -7.41 17.84
N SER A 427 -14.67 -6.73 18.93
CA SER A 427 -14.56 -7.27 20.30
C SER A 427 -15.51 -8.45 20.54
N ALA A 428 -16.60 -8.53 19.76
CA ALA A 428 -17.61 -9.58 19.78
C ALA A 428 -17.61 -10.37 18.45
N LYS A 429 -18.45 -11.42 18.37
CA LYS A 429 -18.67 -12.17 17.12
C LYS A 429 -19.51 -11.36 16.11
N PRO A 430 -19.53 -11.73 14.82
CA PRO A 430 -20.47 -11.15 13.85
C PRO A 430 -21.94 -11.19 14.33
N PRO A 431 -22.78 -10.23 13.93
CA PRO A 431 -22.50 -9.12 13.02
C PRO A 431 -21.64 -8.05 13.67
N PHE A 432 -20.58 -7.63 12.96
CA PHE A 432 -19.71 -6.54 13.38
C PHE A 432 -20.36 -5.18 13.09
N SER A 433 -19.93 -4.13 13.80
CA SER A 433 -20.52 -2.80 13.65
C SER A 433 -19.48 -1.74 13.29
N ALA A 434 -19.90 -0.74 12.51
CA ALA A 434 -19.16 0.47 12.20
C ALA A 434 -19.92 1.69 12.76
N LYS A 435 -19.23 2.57 13.49
CA LYS A 435 -19.83 3.79 14.06
C LYS A 435 -18.90 4.99 13.90
N PRO A 436 -19.42 6.20 13.64
CA PRO A 436 -18.59 7.39 13.53
C PRO A 436 -18.04 7.75 14.93
N LEU A 437 -16.73 7.83 15.05
CA LEU A 437 -16.04 8.30 16.26
C LEU A 437 -15.93 9.82 16.28
N PHE A 438 -15.61 10.41 15.12
CA PHE A 438 -15.41 11.85 14.96
C PHE A 438 -15.67 12.25 13.52
N GLU A 439 -16.07 13.51 13.32
CA GLU A 439 -16.18 14.07 11.99
C GLU A 439 -15.30 15.33 11.89
N ALA A 440 -14.26 15.25 11.06
CA ALA A 440 -13.32 16.34 10.86
C ALA A 440 -13.98 17.49 10.09
N ARG A 441 -13.93 18.67 10.71
CA ARG A 441 -14.41 19.91 10.13
C ARG A 441 -13.41 21.03 10.40
N ASP A 442 -13.27 21.95 9.46
CA ASP A 442 -12.53 23.19 9.67
C ASP A 442 -13.29 24.18 10.56
N GLU A 443 -12.68 25.32 10.86
CA GLU A 443 -13.31 26.39 11.66
C GLU A 443 -14.62 26.93 11.06
N ALA A 444 -14.77 26.87 9.73
CA ALA A 444 -15.99 27.25 9.02
C ALA A 444 -17.02 26.10 8.96
N GLY A 445 -16.75 24.97 9.60
CA GLY A 445 -17.64 23.81 9.62
C GLY A 445 -17.57 22.94 8.34
N ARG A 446 -16.64 23.19 7.42
CA ARG A 446 -16.50 22.40 6.18
C ARG A 446 -15.81 21.07 6.48
N ARG A 447 -16.30 19.97 5.87
CA ARG A 447 -15.69 18.64 6.01
C ARG A 447 -14.24 18.63 5.51
N GLN A 448 -13.38 17.91 6.21
CA GLN A 448 -11.99 17.71 5.83
C GLN A 448 -11.76 16.23 5.54
N PRO A 449 -11.45 15.82 4.30
CA PRO A 449 -11.23 14.41 3.94
C PRO A 449 -10.16 13.73 4.79
N ILE A 450 -10.30 12.44 5.09
CA ILE A 450 -9.32 11.63 5.82
C ILE A 450 -8.96 10.42 4.97
N THR A 451 -7.91 10.55 4.15
CA THR A 451 -7.54 9.53 3.15
C THR A 451 -6.39 8.61 3.59
N LEU A 452 -5.54 9.10 4.50
CA LEU A 452 -4.39 8.35 5.02
C LEU A 452 -4.74 7.56 6.28
N ALA A 453 -4.06 6.43 6.49
CA ALA A 453 -4.28 5.57 7.63
C ALA A 453 -4.05 6.32 8.95
N PRO A 454 -4.97 6.24 9.93
CA PRO A 454 -4.73 6.73 11.28
C PRO A 454 -3.63 5.96 12.00
N ARG A 455 -3.31 6.40 13.23
CA ARG A 455 -2.59 5.61 14.23
C ARG A 455 -3.34 5.63 15.55
N ALA A 456 -3.31 4.53 16.27
CA ALA A 456 -3.89 4.44 17.60
C ALA A 456 -2.78 4.25 18.65
N VAL A 457 -2.86 5.00 19.74
CA VAL A 457 -2.03 4.83 20.94
C VAL A 457 -2.91 4.69 22.17
N PHE A 458 -2.39 4.13 23.27
CA PHE A 458 -3.13 4.10 24.52
C PHE A 458 -3.36 5.51 25.06
N ALA A 459 -4.59 5.78 25.50
CA ALA A 459 -4.94 7.04 26.14
C ALA A 459 -4.73 6.97 27.67
N PRO A 460 -4.36 8.09 28.33
CA PRO A 460 -4.40 8.20 29.77
C PRO A 460 -5.80 7.91 30.32
N GLY A 461 -5.90 7.11 31.39
CA GLY A 461 -7.19 6.70 31.97
C GLY A 461 -7.91 5.58 31.22
N GLY A 462 -7.36 5.08 30.11
CA GLY A 462 -7.90 3.95 29.34
C GLY A 462 -8.48 4.34 27.99
N GLY A 463 -8.64 3.35 27.11
CA GLY A 463 -9.02 3.57 25.72
C GLY A 463 -7.84 3.94 24.83
N TYR A 464 -8.11 4.66 23.75
CA TYR A 464 -7.14 4.95 22.69
C TYR A 464 -7.24 6.40 22.20
N LEU A 465 -6.11 7.03 21.93
CA LEU A 465 -6.06 8.23 21.09
C LEU A 465 -5.82 7.80 19.65
N VAL A 466 -6.72 8.22 18.77
CA VAL A 466 -6.63 8.00 17.34
C VAL A 466 -6.09 9.27 16.68
N LEU A 467 -4.86 9.18 16.19
CA LEU A 467 -4.13 10.25 15.53
C LEU A 467 -4.28 10.16 14.02
N PHE A 468 -4.64 11.26 13.36
CA PHE A 468 -4.84 11.30 11.92
C PHE A 468 -4.71 12.74 11.40
N GLY A 469 -4.29 12.86 10.14
CA GLY A 469 -4.30 14.13 9.43
C GLY A 469 -5.37 14.15 8.34
N THR A 470 -5.77 15.34 7.95
CA THR A 470 -6.75 15.54 6.90
C THR A 470 -6.10 15.97 5.58
N GLY A 471 -6.84 15.77 4.50
CA GLY A 471 -6.48 16.11 3.14
C GLY A 471 -6.63 14.93 2.19
N LYS A 472 -6.60 15.24 0.89
CA LYS A 472 -6.58 14.28 -0.20
C LYS A 472 -5.62 14.74 -1.29
N SER A 473 -5.06 13.76 -2.01
CA SER A 473 -4.20 13.93 -3.18
C SER A 473 -4.52 12.80 -4.16
N ILE A 474 -5.79 12.71 -4.54
CA ILE A 474 -6.37 11.61 -5.31
C ILE A 474 -6.91 12.15 -6.65
N GLU A 475 -7.52 13.34 -6.64
CA GLU A 475 -8.15 13.96 -7.80
C GLU A 475 -7.28 15.09 -8.35
N GLU A 476 -7.41 15.41 -9.64
CA GLU A 476 -6.68 16.51 -10.28
C GLU A 476 -6.94 17.87 -9.60
N GLY A 477 -8.17 18.10 -9.12
CA GLY A 477 -8.54 19.29 -8.35
C GLY A 477 -7.73 19.48 -7.06
N ASP A 478 -7.15 18.42 -6.48
CA ASP A 478 -6.35 18.51 -5.26
C ASP A 478 -5.04 19.29 -5.44
N ALA A 479 -4.63 19.47 -6.70
CA ALA A 479 -3.51 20.29 -7.13
C ALA A 479 -3.85 21.78 -7.22
N GLN A 480 -5.13 22.11 -7.37
CA GLN A 480 -5.55 23.42 -7.84
C GLN A 480 -5.63 24.41 -6.67
N PRO A 481 -4.92 25.54 -6.72
CA PRO A 481 -4.95 26.52 -5.64
C PRO A 481 -6.34 27.03 -5.28
N ALA A 482 -7.26 27.05 -6.26
CA ALA A 482 -8.65 27.43 -6.07
C ALA A 482 -9.44 26.48 -5.15
N ASP A 483 -9.02 25.21 -5.08
CA ASP A 483 -9.67 24.15 -4.31
C ASP A 483 -8.99 23.92 -2.94
N PHE A 484 -7.93 24.67 -2.64
CA PHE A 484 -7.25 24.57 -1.36
C PHE A 484 -8.17 24.97 -0.20
N SER A 485 -8.13 24.14 0.84
CA SER A 485 -8.95 24.31 2.04
C SER A 485 -8.11 24.01 3.28
N PRO A 486 -8.44 24.59 4.45
CA PRO A 486 -7.76 24.27 5.70
C PRO A 486 -7.72 22.78 5.93
N GLN A 487 -6.54 22.27 6.24
CA GLN A 487 -6.31 20.91 6.70
C GLN A 487 -5.72 20.95 8.10
N SER A 488 -5.85 19.83 8.80
CA SER A 488 -5.53 19.75 10.22
C SER A 488 -4.97 18.38 10.58
N PHE A 489 -4.26 18.34 11.70
CA PHE A 489 -3.89 17.11 12.37
C PHE A 489 -4.65 17.01 13.69
N TYR A 490 -5.20 15.83 13.97
CA TYR A 490 -6.04 15.55 15.12
C TYR A 490 -5.51 14.36 15.91
N ALA A 491 -5.73 14.40 17.22
CA ALA A 491 -5.77 13.22 18.07
C ALA A 491 -7.13 13.20 18.79
N VAL A 492 -7.88 12.11 18.65
CA VAL A 492 -9.25 11.97 19.15
C VAL A 492 -9.33 10.77 20.09
N LEU A 493 -9.90 10.97 21.28
CA LEU A 493 -10.11 9.92 22.27
C LEU A 493 -11.28 9.02 21.91
N ASP A 494 -11.02 7.73 21.82
CA ASP A 494 -12.01 6.66 21.97
C ASP A 494 -11.84 6.01 23.34
N THR A 495 -12.87 6.11 24.18
CA THR A 495 -12.87 5.52 25.53
C THR A 495 -12.99 3.98 25.51
N ALA A 496 -13.06 3.36 24.33
CA ALA A 496 -13.33 1.94 24.13
C ALA A 496 -14.67 1.46 24.72
N ALA A 497 -15.58 2.40 25.01
CA ALA A 497 -16.90 2.11 25.53
C ALA A 497 -17.80 1.40 24.50
N SER A 498 -18.72 0.60 25.03
CA SER A 498 -19.84 0.00 24.28
C SER A 498 -21.14 0.31 25.03
N PRO A 499 -22.04 1.14 24.47
CA PRO A 499 -21.97 1.75 23.14
C PRO A 499 -20.83 2.80 23.00
N LEU A 500 -20.37 3.01 21.76
CA LEU A 500 -19.40 4.05 21.41
C LEU A 500 -19.91 5.44 21.86
N VAL A 501 -19.01 6.25 22.42
CA VAL A 501 -19.24 7.67 22.72
C VAL A 501 -18.45 8.52 21.72
N PRO A 502 -19.10 9.24 20.79
CA PRO A 502 -18.39 10.03 19.79
C PRO A 502 -17.83 11.33 20.38
N VAL A 503 -16.77 11.85 19.75
CA VAL A 503 -16.26 13.20 19.99
C VAL A 503 -17.01 14.16 19.07
N ARG A 504 -17.63 15.19 19.65
CA ARG A 504 -18.63 16.02 18.95
C ARG A 504 -18.03 17.09 18.04
N GLY A 505 -16.76 17.43 18.21
CA GLY A 505 -16.07 18.42 17.40
C GLY A 505 -14.89 19.05 18.11
N ARG A 506 -14.31 20.09 17.48
CA ARG A 506 -13.13 20.82 17.98
C ARG A 506 -13.28 21.41 19.37
N SER A 507 -14.50 21.74 19.80
CA SER A 507 -14.77 22.31 21.14
C SER A 507 -14.42 21.35 22.29
N GLU A 508 -14.48 20.04 22.05
CA GLU A 508 -14.10 19.00 23.00
C GLU A 508 -12.59 18.68 22.96
N LEU A 509 -11.84 19.30 22.05
CA LEU A 509 -10.40 19.10 21.87
C LEU A 509 -9.61 20.31 22.40
N ALA A 510 -8.35 20.08 22.76
CA ALA A 510 -7.39 21.16 23.03
C ALA A 510 -6.83 21.69 21.71
N ARG A 511 -6.92 23.02 21.49
CA ARG A 511 -6.31 23.66 20.33
C ARG A 511 -4.80 23.79 20.53
N ARG A 512 -4.04 23.50 19.48
CA ARG A 512 -2.61 23.73 19.36
C ARG A 512 -2.35 24.73 18.24
N THR A 513 -1.55 25.74 18.53
CA THR A 513 -1.23 26.84 17.62
C THR A 513 0.22 26.74 17.18
N LEU A 514 0.44 26.79 15.88
CA LEU A 514 1.76 26.77 15.27
C LEU A 514 2.21 28.20 14.99
N SER A 515 3.46 28.52 15.32
CA SER A 515 4.08 29.81 15.02
C SER A 515 5.51 29.63 14.55
N GLY A 516 5.92 30.39 13.53
CA GLY A 516 7.24 30.30 12.91
C GLY A 516 7.16 30.34 11.39
N GLY A 517 8.29 30.11 10.70
CA GLY A 517 8.38 30.14 9.23
C GLY A 517 9.20 28.98 8.69
N THR A 518 10.51 28.98 8.95
CA THR A 518 11.41 27.88 8.60
C THR A 518 11.07 26.64 9.43
N GLY A 519 10.90 26.77 10.74
CA GLY A 519 10.30 25.74 11.59
C GLY A 519 9.19 26.34 12.46
N TYR A 520 8.34 25.48 13.00
CA TYR A 520 7.22 25.82 13.85
C TYR A 520 7.46 25.43 15.30
N THR A 521 7.08 26.30 16.23
CA THR A 521 6.82 25.91 17.62
C THR A 521 5.34 25.63 17.78
N ILE A 522 4.98 24.58 18.54
CA ILE A 522 3.59 24.27 18.86
C ILE A 522 3.29 24.74 20.30
N LYS A 523 2.26 25.58 20.46
CA LYS A 523 1.84 26.13 21.76
C LYS A 523 0.37 25.81 22.05
N GLY A 524 0.01 25.80 23.33
CA GLY A 524 -1.36 25.73 23.81
C GLY A 524 -1.40 25.35 25.30
N ASP A 525 -2.55 25.54 25.94
CA ASP A 525 -2.70 25.28 27.37
C ASP A 525 -2.58 23.79 27.70
N GLU A 526 -2.11 23.47 28.90
CA GLU A 526 -2.18 22.11 29.44
C GLU A 526 -3.64 21.69 29.61
N PHE A 527 -3.91 20.39 29.52
CA PHE A 527 -5.24 19.84 29.70
C PHE A 527 -5.18 18.42 30.26
N ASP A 528 -6.27 18.00 30.89
CA ASP A 528 -6.46 16.65 31.41
C ASP A 528 -7.47 15.85 30.58
N TYR A 529 -7.29 14.53 30.59
CA TYR A 529 -8.22 13.57 29.96
C TYR A 529 -9.38 13.14 30.86
N ALA A 530 -9.34 13.53 32.13
CA ALA A 530 -10.35 13.19 33.14
C ALA A 530 -10.67 14.40 34.03
N GLY A 531 -11.84 14.39 34.66
CA GLY A 531 -12.29 15.48 35.53
C GLY A 531 -13.09 16.57 34.82
N ALA A 532 -13.39 17.65 35.56
CA ALA A 532 -14.16 18.78 35.03
C ALA A 532 -13.34 19.54 33.98
N GLY A 533 -13.92 19.78 32.80
CA GLY A 533 -13.23 20.45 31.70
C GLY A 533 -12.28 19.56 30.90
N ALA A 534 -12.27 18.26 31.16
CA ALA A 534 -11.44 17.29 30.44
C ALA A 534 -11.62 17.41 28.92
N LYS A 535 -10.50 17.30 28.20
CA LYS A 535 -10.49 17.28 26.74
C LYS A 535 -10.43 15.85 26.23
N LYS A 536 -11.02 15.63 25.05
CA LYS A 536 -11.05 14.34 24.36
C LYS A 536 -9.95 14.25 23.30
N GLY A 537 -8.82 14.90 23.54
CA GLY A 537 -7.67 14.97 22.64
C GLY A 537 -7.31 16.39 22.23
N TRP A 538 -6.68 16.54 21.08
CA TRP A 538 -6.09 17.80 20.63
C TRP A 538 -6.08 17.91 19.10
N TYR A 539 -5.87 19.12 18.58
CA TYR A 539 -5.68 19.35 17.15
C TYR A 539 -4.81 20.58 16.87
N PHE A 540 -4.20 20.63 15.70
CA PHE A 540 -3.72 21.87 15.09
C PHE A 540 -4.15 21.95 13.62
N ASP A 541 -4.24 23.19 13.12
CA ASP A 541 -4.41 23.46 11.70
C ASP A 541 -3.05 23.63 11.03
N PHE A 542 -2.86 23.05 9.85
CA PHE A 542 -1.65 23.25 9.05
C PHE A 542 -1.57 24.73 8.62
N PRO A 543 -0.50 25.47 8.96
CA PRO A 543 -0.47 26.93 8.82
C PRO A 543 -0.69 27.41 7.38
N ASN A 544 -0.21 26.66 6.40
CA ASN A 544 -0.22 27.08 5.01
C ASN A 544 -1.30 26.40 4.15
N ALA A 545 -2.18 25.59 4.75
CA ALA A 545 -3.14 24.77 4.01
C ALA A 545 -4.02 25.55 3.00
N ARG A 546 -4.33 26.83 3.29
CA ARG A 546 -5.08 27.69 2.37
C ARG A 546 -4.22 28.30 1.27
N SER A 547 -2.94 28.54 1.52
CA SER A 547 -2.05 29.26 0.60
C SER A 547 -1.29 28.34 -0.35
N ASP A 548 -0.87 27.17 0.12
CA ASP A 548 -0.04 26.24 -0.66
C ASP A 548 -0.59 24.81 -0.65
N GLY A 549 -1.77 24.60 -0.06
CA GLY A 549 -2.45 23.32 -0.04
C GLY A 549 -1.90 22.34 0.99
N GLU A 550 -1.07 22.79 1.94
CA GLU A 550 -0.48 21.93 2.97
C GLU A 550 -1.46 20.93 3.60
N ARG A 551 -1.09 19.65 3.58
CA ARG A 551 -1.88 18.51 4.07
C ARG A 551 -0.99 17.34 4.45
N LEU A 552 -1.53 16.37 5.18
CA LEU A 552 -0.77 15.18 5.54
C LEU A 552 -0.38 14.38 4.27
N ALA A 553 0.90 13.97 4.19
CA ALA A 553 1.48 13.31 3.03
C ALA A 553 1.60 11.79 3.19
N ALA A 554 1.75 11.31 4.43
CA ALA A 554 1.89 9.89 4.75
C ALA A 554 1.26 9.55 6.11
N PRO A 555 0.86 8.30 6.37
CA PRO A 555 0.38 7.88 7.68
C PRO A 555 1.38 8.25 8.78
N PRO A 556 0.94 8.76 9.95
CA PRO A 556 1.85 9.14 11.01
C PRO A 556 2.62 7.92 11.53
N VAL A 557 3.85 8.14 11.98
CA VAL A 557 4.74 7.12 12.54
C VAL A 557 4.92 7.38 14.03
N LEU A 558 4.92 6.32 14.83
CA LEU A 558 5.11 6.41 16.28
C LEU A 558 6.51 5.94 16.66
N ALA A 559 7.19 6.72 17.50
CA ALA A 559 8.47 6.38 18.08
C ALA A 559 8.52 6.88 19.53
N SER A 560 8.53 5.96 20.50
CA SER A 560 8.74 6.26 21.93
C SER A 560 7.82 7.35 22.51
N GLY A 561 6.52 7.33 22.16
CA GLY A 561 5.54 8.33 22.61
C GLY A 561 5.48 9.60 21.76
N THR A 562 6.42 9.76 20.82
CA THR A 562 6.43 10.82 19.82
C THR A 562 5.80 10.34 18.51
N VAL A 563 5.09 11.24 17.86
CA VAL A 563 4.47 11.11 16.55
C VAL A 563 5.29 11.90 15.55
N LEU A 564 5.68 11.25 14.46
CA LEU A 564 6.23 11.87 13.26
C LEU A 564 5.09 11.97 12.24
N ALA A 565 4.68 13.18 11.89
CA ALA A 565 3.69 13.44 10.86
C ALA A 565 4.35 14.27 9.75
N SER A 566 4.36 13.77 8.52
CA SER A 566 4.94 14.47 7.38
C SER A 566 3.84 15.09 6.52
N SER A 567 3.93 16.39 6.25
CA SER A 567 3.02 17.12 5.36
C SER A 567 3.65 17.36 3.98
N ILE A 568 2.80 17.61 3.00
CA ILE A 568 3.15 18.11 1.68
C ILE A 568 2.30 19.33 1.35
N ALA A 569 2.92 20.34 0.78
CA ALA A 569 2.29 21.49 0.17
C ALA A 569 2.64 21.49 -1.31
N PRO A 570 1.68 21.24 -2.24
CA PRO A 570 1.95 21.25 -3.67
C PRO A 570 2.50 22.58 -4.20
N GLY A 571 2.17 23.69 -3.53
CA GLY A 571 2.62 25.04 -3.89
C GLY A 571 1.48 25.94 -4.33
N ALA A 572 1.73 27.26 -4.38
CA ALA A 572 0.72 28.27 -4.67
C ALA A 572 0.27 28.32 -6.15
N ASP A 573 1.00 27.66 -7.04
CA ASP A 573 0.67 27.52 -8.46
C ASP A 573 1.29 26.23 -9.03
N ALA A 574 0.94 25.89 -10.28
CA ALA A 574 1.40 24.68 -10.95
C ALA A 574 2.93 24.60 -11.15
N CYS A 575 3.64 25.72 -11.03
CA CYS A 575 5.06 25.87 -11.30
C CYS A 575 5.90 25.88 -10.01
N ALA A 576 5.29 26.20 -8.88
CA ALA A 576 5.89 26.11 -7.56
C ALA A 576 6.43 24.69 -7.30
N ALA A 577 7.60 24.63 -6.63
CA ALA A 577 8.12 23.36 -6.16
C ALA A 577 7.28 22.90 -4.95
N PRO A 578 6.88 21.62 -4.88
CA PRO A 578 6.23 21.10 -3.70
C PRO A 578 7.19 21.20 -2.51
N SER A 579 6.67 21.52 -1.34
CA SER A 579 7.44 21.54 -0.09
C SER A 579 6.91 20.48 0.87
N THR A 580 7.81 19.87 1.64
CA THR A 580 7.47 18.86 2.64
C THR A 580 7.97 19.29 4.00
N ARG A 581 7.18 19.04 5.05
CA ARG A 581 7.56 19.32 6.43
C ARG A 581 7.40 18.11 7.31
N THR A 582 8.26 17.95 8.31
CA THR A 582 8.13 16.88 9.31
C THR A 582 7.83 17.46 10.68
N TYR A 583 6.69 17.06 11.24
CA TYR A 583 6.26 17.39 12.59
C TYR A 583 6.59 16.27 13.56
N VAL A 584 7.41 16.59 14.55
CA VAL A 584 7.73 15.79 15.74
C VAL A 584 6.86 16.29 16.89
N ILE A 585 5.91 15.47 17.35
CA ILE A 585 4.84 15.88 18.27
C ILE A 585 4.68 14.83 19.37
N ASP A 586 4.48 15.23 20.62
CA ASP A 586 4.07 14.33 21.69
C ASP A 586 2.63 13.83 21.45
N ALA A 587 2.45 12.51 21.44
CA ALA A 587 1.17 11.89 21.04
C ALA A 587 0.00 12.26 21.96
N LEU A 588 0.28 12.51 23.25
CA LEU A 588 -0.74 12.73 24.26
C LEU A 588 -1.13 14.20 24.35
N THR A 589 -0.18 15.10 24.24
CA THR A 589 -0.41 16.53 24.47
C THR A 589 -0.58 17.30 23.18
N GLY A 590 0.00 16.83 22.06
CA GLY A 590 0.05 17.61 20.82
C GLY A 590 1.08 18.73 20.85
N LEU A 591 1.96 18.78 21.87
CA LEU A 591 3.05 19.73 21.97
C LEU A 591 4.35 19.14 21.40
N ALA A 592 5.34 19.98 21.13
CA ALA A 592 6.67 19.54 20.71
C ALA A 592 7.73 19.99 21.71
N ASN A 593 8.74 19.14 21.98
CA ASN A 593 9.93 19.53 22.73
C ASN A 593 10.84 20.40 21.83
N GLY A 594 10.45 21.65 21.60
CA GLY A 594 11.20 22.61 20.76
C GLY A 594 10.60 22.86 19.38
N VAL A 595 11.47 23.16 18.40
CA VAL A 595 11.06 23.52 17.02
C VAL A 595 10.81 22.26 16.19
N THR A 596 9.68 22.24 15.48
CA THR A 596 9.14 21.12 14.70
C THR A 596 8.63 21.62 13.33
N GLY A 597 8.08 20.77 12.47
CA GLY A 597 7.56 21.19 11.15
C GLY A 597 8.63 21.81 10.24
N GLN A 598 9.86 21.31 10.34
CA GLN A 598 11.00 21.76 9.56
C GLN A 598 10.92 21.22 8.12
N PRO A 599 11.39 21.97 7.11
CA PRO A 599 11.59 21.51 5.75
C PRO A 599 12.40 20.23 5.74
N ALA A 600 11.92 19.23 4.99
CA ALA A 600 12.61 17.97 4.78
C ALA A 600 13.58 17.99 3.60
#